data_AF-A0A7S2KRK0-F1
#
_entry.id   AF-A0A7S2KRK0-F1
#
_cell.length_a   1.000
_cell.length_b   1.000
_cell.length_c   1.000
_cell.angle_alpha   90.00
_cell.angle_beta   90.00
_cell.angle_gamma   90.00
#
_symmetry.space_group_name_H-M   'P 1'
#
loop_
_entity.id
_entity.type
_entity.pdbx_description
1 polymer ?
#
loop_
_entity_poly.entity_id
_entity_poly.type
_entity_poly.pdbx_seq_one_letter_code
_entity_poly.pdbx_strand_id
1 'polypeptide(L)'
;SIDESFPLFCISQDSGLGLSEQMIGNILSGTGVFYVLIQYFLITGLVKRFGVYGALRLGTIFSIPFAMFIPFSLYLNRGETEADHVNLPTYVFVAVSYSMVRTFSSVVFSGITIAVNKTVPSHMRATMQGFSMLGGSLAKATGPAFAGSLFAFSASSGLFKAPWGSVFAFCLIGLMGCLHVILSFQLEEFDPNAAEKEAKRSKENKNSASVAA
;
A
#
# COMPACT_ATOMS: atom_id res chain seq x y z
N SER A 1 5.91 -3.15 0.40
CA SER A 1 5.81 -4.58 0.07
C SER A 1 5.40 -4.83 -1.38
N ILE A 2 4.24 -4.38 -1.89
CA ILE A 2 3.84 -4.67 -3.29
C ILE A 2 4.85 -4.17 -4.33
N ASP A 3 5.47 -3.01 -4.11
CA ASP A 3 6.51 -2.47 -5.01
C ASP A 3 7.76 -3.36 -5.14
N GLU A 4 8.04 -4.20 -4.13
CA GLU A 4 9.19 -5.11 -4.09
C GLU A 4 8.79 -6.52 -4.54
N SER A 5 7.56 -6.94 -4.23
CA SER A 5 7.00 -8.22 -4.66
C SER A 5 6.69 -8.24 -6.16
N PHE A 6 6.35 -7.11 -6.76
CA PHE A 6 5.96 -7.03 -8.17
C PHE A 6 7.11 -7.38 -9.14
N PRO A 7 8.32 -6.77 -9.03
CA PRO A 7 9.45 -7.18 -9.87
C PRO A 7 9.85 -8.65 -9.65
N LEU A 8 9.81 -9.11 -8.39
CA LEU A 8 10.10 -10.51 -8.03
C LEU A 8 9.13 -11.49 -8.69
N PHE A 9 7.85 -11.10 -8.77
CA PHE A 9 6.81 -11.85 -9.45
C PHE A 9 6.96 -11.83 -10.98
N CYS A 10 7.37 -10.70 -11.54
CA CYS A 10 7.61 -10.59 -12.98
C CYS A 10 8.82 -11.43 -13.44
N ILE A 11 9.89 -11.49 -12.64
CA ILE A 11 11.14 -12.18 -12.99
C ILE A 11 11.11 -13.70 -12.72
N SER A 12 10.24 -14.18 -11.84
CA SER A 12 10.18 -15.62 -11.48
C SER A 12 9.68 -16.47 -12.67
N GLN A 13 10.48 -17.46 -13.10
CA GLN A 13 10.13 -18.36 -14.20
C GLN A 13 9.18 -19.50 -13.78
N ASP A 14 9.34 -20.06 -12.58
CA ASP A 14 8.54 -21.22 -12.12
C ASP A 14 7.17 -20.84 -11.54
N SER A 15 6.98 -19.59 -11.15
CA SER A 15 5.76 -19.14 -10.44
C SER A 15 5.33 -17.71 -10.79
N GLY A 16 5.95 -17.11 -11.81
CA GLY A 16 5.73 -15.74 -12.25
C GLY A 16 5.52 -15.63 -13.76
N LEU A 17 5.63 -14.41 -14.30
CA LEU A 17 5.38 -14.12 -15.71
C LEU A 17 6.59 -14.37 -16.62
N GLY A 18 7.78 -14.60 -16.08
CA GLY A 18 9.01 -14.79 -16.87
C GLY A 18 9.36 -13.58 -17.74
N LEU A 19 9.03 -12.37 -17.32
CA LEU A 19 9.26 -11.14 -18.09
C LEU A 19 10.75 -10.77 -18.13
N SER A 20 11.21 -10.32 -19.29
CA SER A 20 12.51 -9.67 -19.44
C SER A 20 12.63 -8.42 -18.56
N GLU A 21 13.81 -8.19 -17.98
CA GLU A 21 14.12 -7.04 -17.12
C GLU A 21 13.80 -5.70 -17.80
N GLN A 22 14.00 -5.62 -19.12
CA GLN A 22 13.71 -4.42 -19.91
C GLN A 22 12.21 -4.10 -19.94
N MET A 23 11.35 -5.11 -20.06
CA MET A 23 9.90 -4.95 -20.05
C MET A 23 9.41 -4.50 -18.66
N ILE A 24 9.99 -5.06 -17.60
CA ILE A 24 9.70 -4.67 -16.21
C ILE A 24 10.08 -3.20 -15.98
N GLY A 25 11.28 -2.81 -16.44
CA GLY A 25 11.76 -1.43 -16.36
C GLY A 25 10.85 -0.43 -17.08
N ASN A 26 10.32 -0.80 -18.25
CA ASN A 26 9.36 0.03 -18.99
C ASN A 26 8.01 0.16 -18.26
N ILE A 27 7.49 -0.92 -17.66
CA ILE A 27 6.28 -0.85 -16.83
C ILE A 27 6.52 0.08 -15.64
N LEU A 28 7.60 -0.12 -14.89
CA LEU A 28 7.91 0.68 -13.70
C LEU A 28 8.07 2.16 -14.05
N SER A 29 8.76 2.47 -15.15
CA SER A 29 8.97 3.85 -15.58
C SER A 29 7.66 4.50 -16.04
N GLY A 30 6.87 3.82 -16.87
CA GLY A 30 5.58 4.32 -17.35
C GLY A 30 4.57 4.52 -16.23
N THR A 31 4.47 3.56 -15.31
CA THR A 31 3.61 3.65 -14.12
C THR A 31 4.06 4.78 -13.19
N GLY A 32 5.36 5.01 -13.03
CA GLY A 32 5.91 6.12 -12.26
C GLY A 32 5.54 7.50 -12.83
N VAL A 33 5.65 7.68 -14.14
CA VAL A 33 5.26 8.92 -14.82
C VAL A 33 3.76 9.16 -14.69
N PHE A 34 2.94 8.14 -15.00
CA PHE A 34 1.48 8.22 -14.85
C PHE A 34 1.07 8.58 -13.42
N TYR A 35 1.71 7.93 -12.45
CA TYR A 35 1.50 8.17 -11.04
C TYR A 35 1.75 9.63 -10.65
N VAL A 36 2.90 10.20 -10.99
CA VAL A 36 3.24 11.60 -10.64
C VAL A 36 2.21 12.59 -11.21
N LEU A 37 1.74 12.35 -12.43
CA LEU A 37 0.76 13.20 -13.10
C LEU A 37 -0.63 13.14 -12.45
N ILE A 38 -1.10 11.94 -12.09
CA ILE A 38 -2.47 11.74 -11.60
C ILE A 38 -2.58 11.91 -10.08
N GLN A 39 -1.52 11.61 -9.32
CA GLN A 39 -1.54 11.57 -7.86
C GLN A 39 -2.09 12.85 -7.23
N TYR A 40 -1.62 14.03 -7.66
CA TYR A 40 -2.05 15.30 -7.08
C TYR A 40 -3.55 15.55 -7.27
N PHE A 41 -4.05 15.34 -8.50
CA PHE A 41 -5.46 15.53 -8.83
C PHE A 41 -6.34 14.53 -8.09
N LEU A 42 -5.91 13.27 -8.00
CA LEU A 42 -6.67 12.22 -7.36
C LEU A 42 -6.81 12.47 -5.85
N ILE A 43 -5.69 12.76 -5.16
CA ILE A 43 -5.71 13.06 -3.73
C ILE A 43 -6.54 14.31 -3.46
N THR A 44 -6.30 15.40 -4.19
CA THR A 44 -7.01 16.66 -3.98
C THR A 44 -8.51 16.49 -4.22
N GLY A 45 -8.90 15.74 -5.27
CA GLY A 45 -10.30 15.45 -5.59
C GLY A 45 -10.97 14.60 -4.51
N LEU A 46 -10.32 13.50 -4.09
CA LEU A 46 -10.86 12.60 -3.07
C LEU A 46 -10.98 13.29 -1.71
N VAL A 47 -9.95 14.05 -1.28
CA VAL A 47 -9.97 14.77 -0.01
C VAL A 47 -11.01 15.89 -0.02
N LYS A 48 -11.20 16.61 -1.12
CA LYS A 48 -12.25 17.65 -1.22
C LYS A 48 -13.66 17.06 -1.19
N ARG A 49 -13.88 15.88 -1.77
CA ARG A 49 -15.22 15.28 -1.89
C ARG A 49 -15.62 14.45 -0.70
N PHE A 50 -14.70 13.66 -0.13
CA PHE A 50 -14.97 12.67 0.91
C PHE A 50 -14.21 12.94 2.23
N GLY A 51 -13.42 14.02 2.28
CA GLY A 51 -12.54 14.29 3.41
C GLY A 51 -11.31 13.37 3.45
N VAL A 52 -10.45 13.60 4.43
CA VAL A 52 -9.18 12.85 4.60
C VAL A 52 -9.45 11.38 4.93
N TYR A 53 -10.39 11.12 5.85
CA TYR A 53 -10.74 9.77 6.28
C TYR A 53 -11.49 8.98 5.20
N GLY A 54 -12.41 9.63 4.46
CA GLY A 54 -13.08 9.00 3.33
C GLY A 54 -12.14 8.67 2.19
N ALA A 55 -11.20 9.56 1.86
CA ALA A 55 -10.14 9.29 0.87
C ALA A 55 -9.24 8.11 1.30
N LEU A 56 -8.91 8.03 2.59
CA LEU A 56 -8.12 6.93 3.16
C LEU A 56 -8.86 5.59 3.06
N ARG A 57 -10.14 5.54 3.45
CA ARG A 57 -10.99 4.33 3.33
C ARG A 57 -11.19 3.89 1.88
N LEU A 58 -11.47 4.82 0.97
CA LEU A 58 -11.60 4.50 -0.46
C LEU A 58 -10.26 3.99 -1.03
N GLY A 59 -9.15 4.62 -0.68
CA GLY A 59 -7.82 4.19 -1.10
C GLY A 59 -7.50 2.76 -0.68
N THR A 60 -7.80 2.39 0.56
CA THR A 60 -7.57 1.01 1.05
C THR A 60 -8.51 0.01 0.37
N ILE A 61 -9.81 0.33 0.28
CA ILE A 61 -10.82 -0.53 -0.35
C ILE A 61 -10.51 -0.81 -1.82
N PHE A 62 -10.01 0.18 -2.57
CA PHE A 62 -9.66 -0.02 -3.99
C PHE A 62 -8.28 -0.64 -4.18
N SER A 63 -7.27 -0.28 -3.37
CA SER A 63 -5.90 -0.77 -3.57
C SER A 63 -5.76 -2.29 -3.44
N ILE A 64 -6.53 -2.92 -2.53
CA ILE A 64 -6.41 -4.35 -2.21
C ILE A 64 -6.96 -5.28 -3.30
N PRO A 65 -8.18 -5.09 -3.83
CA PRO A 65 -8.69 -5.94 -4.90
C PRO A 65 -7.78 -5.86 -6.13
N PHE A 66 -7.27 -4.67 -6.50
CA PHE A 66 -6.32 -4.57 -7.60
C PHE A 66 -5.03 -5.35 -7.36
N ALA A 67 -4.52 -5.38 -6.12
CA ALA A 67 -3.36 -6.20 -5.77
C ALA A 67 -3.66 -7.71 -5.86
N MET A 68 -4.88 -8.13 -5.46
CA MET A 68 -5.35 -9.51 -5.56
C MET A 68 -5.59 -9.97 -7.00
N PHE A 69 -5.86 -9.05 -7.92
CA PHE A 69 -6.01 -9.35 -9.35
C PHE A 69 -4.67 -9.50 -10.09
N ILE A 70 -3.55 -9.07 -9.52
CA ILE A 70 -2.21 -9.26 -10.13
C ILE A 70 -1.91 -10.74 -10.46
N PRO A 71 -2.07 -11.72 -9.56
CA PRO A 71 -1.82 -13.14 -9.87
C PRO A 71 -2.81 -13.73 -10.89
N PHE A 72 -3.95 -13.07 -11.15
CA PHE A 72 -4.87 -13.49 -12.21
C PHE A 72 -4.25 -13.34 -13.61
N SER A 73 -3.26 -12.46 -13.75
CA SER A 73 -2.47 -12.34 -15.00
C SER A 73 -1.75 -13.64 -15.39
N LEU A 74 -1.42 -14.52 -14.43
CA LEU A 74 -0.83 -15.84 -14.71
C LEU A 74 -1.83 -16.78 -15.40
N TYR A 75 -3.12 -16.65 -15.09
CA TYR A 75 -4.15 -17.43 -15.77
C TYR A 75 -4.37 -16.95 -17.21
N LEU A 76 -4.21 -15.65 -17.46
CA LEU A 76 -4.29 -15.06 -18.80
C LEU A 76 -3.09 -15.41 -19.68
N ASN A 77 -1.90 -15.62 -19.07
CA ASN A 77 -0.69 -16.03 -19.79
C ASN A 77 -0.59 -17.57 -20.00
N ARG A 78 -1.55 -18.34 -19.51
CA ARG A 78 -1.49 -19.82 -19.51
C ARG A 78 -1.62 -20.48 -20.90
N GLY A 79 -1.51 -19.71 -21.97
CA GLY A 79 -1.59 -20.14 -23.37
C GLY A 79 -0.32 -19.90 -24.21
N GLU A 80 0.71 -19.24 -23.67
CA GLU A 80 1.99 -19.04 -24.37
C GLU A 80 3.09 -19.91 -23.73
N THR A 81 3.61 -20.85 -24.51
CA THR A 81 4.63 -21.84 -24.12
C THR A 81 6.06 -21.29 -24.26
N GLU A 82 6.24 -20.08 -24.80
CA GLU A 82 7.55 -19.49 -25.06
C GLU A 82 7.93 -18.51 -23.94
N ALA A 83 9.03 -18.82 -23.26
CA ALA A 83 9.54 -18.14 -22.06
C ALA A 83 10.04 -16.69 -22.27
N ASP A 84 9.54 -15.96 -23.27
CA ASP A 84 9.96 -14.60 -23.60
C ASP A 84 8.87 -13.75 -24.30
N HIS A 85 7.68 -14.31 -24.54
CA HIS A 85 6.58 -13.61 -25.19
C HIS A 85 5.35 -13.55 -24.29
N VAL A 86 5.23 -12.45 -23.53
CA VAL A 86 3.99 -12.14 -22.82
C VAL A 86 3.04 -11.45 -23.80
N ASN A 87 1.84 -12.01 -23.95
CA ASN A 87 0.74 -11.38 -24.67
C ASN A 87 0.61 -9.88 -24.33
N LEU A 88 0.55 -9.04 -25.36
CA LEU A 88 0.30 -7.60 -25.23
C LEU A 88 -0.87 -7.26 -24.28
N PRO A 89 -2.03 -7.97 -24.30
CA PRO A 89 -3.11 -7.70 -23.34
C PRO A 89 -2.72 -8.02 -21.90
N THR A 90 -1.94 -9.08 -21.65
CA THR A 90 -1.43 -9.42 -20.31
C THR A 90 -0.45 -8.36 -19.82
N TYR A 91 0.45 -7.89 -20.70
CA TYR A 91 1.39 -6.81 -20.39
C TYR A 91 0.66 -5.51 -20.00
N VAL A 92 -0.34 -5.09 -20.80
CA VAL A 92 -1.14 -3.89 -20.52
C VAL A 92 -1.96 -4.07 -19.24
N PHE A 93 -2.57 -5.24 -19.03
CA PHE A 93 -3.35 -5.52 -17.82
C PHE A 93 -2.50 -5.41 -16.56
N VAL A 94 -1.30 -5.98 -16.57
CA VAL A 94 -0.35 -5.93 -15.45
C VAL A 94 0.13 -4.50 -15.21
N ALA A 95 0.46 -3.74 -16.26
CA ALA A 95 0.89 -2.35 -16.16
C ALA A 95 -0.21 -1.42 -15.61
N VAL A 96 -1.45 -1.59 -16.06
CA VAL A 96 -2.61 -0.82 -15.57
C VAL A 96 -2.93 -1.19 -14.13
N SER A 97 -2.96 -2.49 -13.81
CA SER A 97 -3.22 -2.96 -12.45
C SER A 97 -2.17 -2.44 -11.47
N TYR A 98 -0.89 -2.51 -11.83
CA TYR A 98 0.20 -1.98 -11.01
C TYR A 98 0.11 -0.45 -10.85
N SER A 99 -0.19 0.28 -11.93
CA SER A 99 -0.45 1.73 -11.87
C SER A 99 -1.58 2.08 -10.90
N MET A 100 -2.68 1.32 -10.93
CA MET A 100 -3.83 1.53 -10.06
C MET A 100 -3.47 1.27 -8.60
N VAL A 101 -2.84 0.13 -8.30
CA VAL A 101 -2.39 -0.19 -6.94
C VAL A 101 -1.48 0.91 -6.39
N ARG A 102 -0.51 1.36 -7.18
CA ARG A 102 0.43 2.42 -6.78
C ARG A 102 -0.26 3.75 -6.52
N THR A 103 -1.20 4.11 -7.38
CA THR A 103 -1.98 5.34 -7.28
C THR A 103 -2.85 5.34 -6.02
N PHE A 104 -3.61 4.27 -5.76
CA PHE A 104 -4.47 4.18 -4.57
C PHE A 104 -3.65 4.05 -3.27
N SER A 105 -2.55 3.29 -3.27
CA SER A 105 -1.64 3.17 -2.12
C SER A 105 -1.10 4.54 -1.69
N SER A 106 -0.81 5.40 -2.64
CA SER A 106 -0.36 6.76 -2.35
C SER A 106 -1.43 7.66 -1.75
N VAL A 107 -2.69 7.48 -2.16
CA VAL A 107 -3.83 8.18 -1.52
C VAL A 107 -3.90 7.79 -0.05
N VAL A 108 -3.75 6.51 0.27
CA VAL A 108 -3.73 6.01 1.66
C VAL A 108 -2.57 6.64 2.43
N PHE A 109 -1.34 6.57 1.90
CA PHE A 109 -0.15 7.14 2.53
C PHE A 109 -0.29 8.64 2.80
N SER A 110 -0.81 9.37 1.82
CA SER A 110 -1.06 10.81 1.93
C SER A 110 -2.17 11.12 2.93
N GLY A 111 -3.24 10.31 2.95
CA GLY A 111 -4.31 10.41 3.93
C GLY A 111 -3.81 10.22 5.37
N ILE A 112 -3.00 9.18 5.60
CA ILE A 112 -2.37 8.90 6.91
C ILE A 112 -1.47 10.07 7.31
N THR A 113 -0.64 10.56 6.39
CA THR A 113 0.23 11.71 6.62
C THR A 113 -0.56 12.95 7.04
N ILE A 114 -1.68 13.25 6.36
CA ILE A 114 -2.52 14.40 6.72
C ILE A 114 -3.18 14.17 8.09
N ALA A 115 -3.68 12.96 8.37
CA ALA A 115 -4.29 12.63 9.65
C ALA A 115 -3.30 12.77 10.81
N VAL A 116 -2.09 12.20 10.68
CA VAL A 116 -1.01 12.31 11.67
C VAL A 116 -0.59 13.77 11.88
N ASN A 117 -0.47 14.56 10.80
CA ASN A 117 -0.13 15.98 10.92
C ASN A 117 -1.21 16.80 11.65
N LYS A 118 -2.47 16.34 11.67
CA LYS A 118 -3.55 16.98 12.43
C LYS A 118 -3.53 16.62 13.91
N THR A 119 -3.06 15.43 14.28
CA THR A 119 -2.99 15.00 15.68
C THR A 119 -1.82 15.62 16.45
N VAL A 120 -0.79 16.10 15.75
CA VAL A 120 0.40 16.69 16.38
C VAL A 120 0.49 18.22 16.19
N PRO A 121 0.98 18.96 17.21
CA PRO A 121 1.30 20.38 17.09
C PRO A 121 2.29 20.66 15.95
N SER A 122 2.18 21.83 15.32
CA SER A 122 2.99 22.21 14.15
C SER A 122 4.50 22.07 14.35
N HIS A 123 5.01 22.35 15.55
CA HIS A 123 6.44 22.26 15.86
C HIS A 123 6.98 20.82 15.98
N MET A 124 6.12 19.81 16.21
CA MET A 124 6.53 18.39 16.32
C MET A 124 6.22 17.57 15.07
N ARG A 125 5.60 18.18 14.03
CA ARG A 125 5.27 17.48 12.78
C ARG A 125 6.49 16.85 12.12
N ALA A 126 7.62 17.54 12.12
CA ALA A 126 8.86 17.03 11.54
C ALA A 126 9.34 15.74 12.25
N THR A 127 9.34 15.74 13.59
CA THR A 127 9.74 14.57 14.39
C THR A 127 8.79 13.39 14.16
N MET A 128 7.47 13.65 14.14
CA MET A 128 6.46 12.60 13.93
C MET A 128 6.56 11.97 12.53
N GLN A 129 6.80 12.79 11.51
CA GLN A 129 7.03 12.31 10.15
C GLN A 129 8.36 11.56 10.04
N GLY A 130 9.40 11.99 10.76
CA GLY A 130 10.64 11.26 10.92
C GLY A 130 10.41 9.85 11.48
N PHE A 131 9.67 9.72 12.57
CA PHE A 131 9.28 8.40 13.13
C PHE A 131 8.51 7.54 12.14
N SER A 132 7.56 8.13 11.41
CA SER A 132 6.79 7.43 10.39
C SER A 132 7.68 6.91 9.25
N MET A 133 8.66 7.72 8.82
CA MET A 133 9.65 7.31 7.81
C MET A 133 10.59 6.22 8.33
N LEU A 134 11.04 6.29 9.59
CA LEU A 134 11.87 5.24 10.20
C LEU A 134 11.15 3.89 10.21
N GLY A 135 9.88 3.87 10.63
CA GLY A 135 9.05 2.67 10.59
C GLY A 135 8.85 2.15 9.16
N GLY A 136 8.60 3.05 8.21
CA GLY A 136 8.49 2.70 6.79
C GLY A 136 9.77 2.11 6.21
N SER A 137 10.94 2.65 6.57
CA SER A 137 12.24 2.14 6.13
C SER A 137 12.57 0.78 6.74
N LEU A 138 12.26 0.58 8.03
CA LEU A 138 12.42 -0.72 8.69
C LEU A 138 11.54 -1.78 8.03
N ALA A 139 10.29 -1.44 7.70
CA ALA A 139 9.39 -2.33 6.98
C ALA A 139 9.89 -2.67 5.57
N LYS A 140 10.51 -1.72 4.85
CA LYS A 140 11.17 -1.98 3.56
C LYS A 140 12.44 -2.83 3.69
N ALA A 141 13.17 -2.69 4.79
CA ALA A 141 14.36 -3.50 5.04
C ALA A 141 14.00 -4.97 5.34
N THR A 142 12.91 -5.21 6.08
CA THR A 142 12.47 -6.56 6.46
C THR A 142 11.51 -7.20 5.45
N GLY A 143 10.86 -6.40 4.60
CA GLY A 143 9.89 -6.83 3.59
C GLY A 143 10.42 -7.93 2.65
N PRO A 144 11.59 -7.75 2.00
CA PRO A 144 12.17 -8.76 1.11
C PRO A 144 12.53 -10.05 1.82
N ALA A 145 13.05 -9.98 3.06
CA ALA A 145 13.38 -11.16 3.85
C ALA A 145 12.14 -11.99 4.19
N PHE A 146 11.05 -11.31 4.56
CA PHE A 146 9.77 -11.97 4.84
C PHE A 146 9.14 -12.55 3.56
N ALA A 147 9.09 -11.78 2.48
CA ALA A 147 8.55 -12.22 1.19
C ALA A 147 9.34 -13.39 0.60
N GLY A 148 10.67 -13.33 0.66
CA GLY A 148 11.57 -14.39 0.20
C GLY A 148 11.41 -15.67 1.03
N SER A 149 11.29 -15.56 2.35
CA SER A 149 11.06 -16.73 3.23
C SER A 149 9.70 -17.37 2.95
N LEU A 150 8.66 -16.57 2.75
CA LEU A 150 7.32 -17.05 2.42
C LEU A 150 7.29 -17.75 1.05
N PHE A 151 7.98 -17.19 0.05
CA PHE A 151 8.10 -17.77 -1.27
C PHE A 151 8.91 -19.08 -1.24
N ALA A 152 10.04 -19.09 -0.52
CA ALA A 152 10.85 -20.31 -0.33
C ALA A 152 10.07 -21.41 0.38
N PHE A 153 9.27 -21.07 1.40
CA PHE A 153 8.37 -22.03 2.06
C PHE A 153 7.30 -22.56 1.09
N SER A 154 6.69 -21.68 0.29
CA SER A 154 5.70 -22.09 -0.71
C SER A 154 6.27 -23.02 -1.78
N ALA A 155 7.52 -22.83 -2.19
CA ALA A 155 8.19 -23.65 -3.19
C ALA A 155 8.70 -24.99 -2.62
N SER A 156 9.23 -24.99 -1.39
CA SER A 156 9.86 -26.15 -0.76
C SER A 156 8.86 -27.16 -0.16
N SER A 157 7.66 -26.70 0.22
CA SER A 157 6.69 -27.55 0.94
C SER A 157 6.13 -28.72 0.13
N GLY A 158 6.33 -28.78 -1.20
CA GLY A 158 5.81 -29.85 -2.06
C GLY A 158 4.27 -29.96 -2.15
N LEU A 159 3.53 -29.21 -1.32
CA LEU A 159 2.07 -29.19 -1.25
C LEU A 159 1.40 -28.44 -2.39
N PHE A 160 2.06 -27.47 -3.03
CA PHE A 160 1.48 -26.60 -4.06
C PHE A 160 2.33 -26.62 -5.33
N LYS A 161 1.87 -27.36 -6.35
CA LYS A 161 2.48 -27.35 -7.69
C LYS A 161 2.25 -25.96 -8.33
N ALA A 162 3.22 -25.42 -9.06
CA ALA A 162 3.03 -24.20 -9.86
C ALA A 162 1.73 -24.30 -10.67
N PRO A 163 0.80 -23.32 -10.63
CA PRO A 163 0.91 -21.92 -10.18
C PRO A 163 0.31 -21.61 -8.78
N TRP A 164 -0.02 -22.63 -7.97
CA TRP A 164 -0.79 -22.43 -6.73
C TRP A 164 -0.02 -21.73 -5.60
N GLY A 165 1.31 -21.78 -5.60
CA GLY A 165 2.15 -21.11 -4.60
C GLY A 165 2.05 -19.58 -4.64
N SER A 166 2.04 -18.99 -5.84
CA SER A 166 1.85 -17.54 -5.99
C SER A 166 0.46 -17.09 -5.55
N VAL A 167 -0.58 -17.88 -5.84
CA VAL A 167 -1.94 -17.59 -5.37
C VAL A 167 -2.01 -17.59 -3.84
N PHE A 168 -1.32 -18.51 -3.17
CA PHE A 168 -1.24 -18.54 -1.71
C PHE A 168 -0.53 -17.31 -1.12
N ALA A 169 0.61 -16.92 -1.71
CA ALA A 169 1.35 -15.72 -1.29
C ALA A 169 0.49 -14.44 -1.46
N PHE A 170 -0.22 -14.31 -2.57
CA PHE A 170 -1.14 -13.19 -2.79
C PHE A 170 -2.37 -13.25 -1.88
N CYS A 171 -2.91 -14.42 -1.56
CA CYS A 171 -3.97 -14.57 -0.56
C CYS A 171 -3.52 -14.07 0.83
N LEU A 172 -2.28 -14.36 1.24
CA LEU A 172 -1.73 -13.82 2.50
C LEU A 172 -1.56 -12.30 2.45
N ILE A 173 -1.10 -11.75 1.32
CA ILE A 173 -1.04 -10.30 1.11
C ILE A 173 -2.46 -9.69 1.16
N GLY A 174 -3.45 -10.36 0.56
CA GLY A 174 -4.86 -9.99 0.62
C GLY A 174 -5.40 -9.98 2.04
N LEU A 175 -5.09 -11.00 2.84
CA LEU A 175 -5.44 -11.06 4.27
C LEU A 175 -4.84 -9.89 5.06
N MET A 176 -3.56 -9.58 4.84
CA MET A 176 -2.91 -8.41 5.44
C MET A 176 -3.56 -7.10 4.95
N GLY A 177 -3.97 -7.04 3.69
CA GLY A 177 -4.77 -5.94 3.15
C GLY A 177 -6.12 -5.80 3.86
N CYS A 178 -6.86 -6.88 4.03
CA CYS A 178 -8.14 -6.87 4.75
C CYS A 178 -7.99 -6.39 6.19
N LEU A 179 -6.92 -6.81 6.89
CA LEU A 179 -6.59 -6.26 8.20
C LEU A 179 -6.33 -4.75 8.14
N HIS A 180 -5.64 -4.28 7.10
CA HIS A 180 -5.41 -2.85 6.86
C HIS A 180 -6.72 -2.06 6.66
N VAL A 181 -7.70 -2.65 5.99
CA VAL A 181 -9.04 -2.06 5.83
C VAL A 181 -9.77 -2.01 7.17
N ILE A 182 -9.76 -3.10 7.94
CA ILE A 182 -10.39 -3.13 9.27
C ILE A 182 -9.78 -2.06 10.18
N LEU A 183 -8.45 -1.95 10.21
CA LEU A 183 -7.75 -0.91 10.96
C LEU A 183 -8.09 0.51 10.45
N SER A 184 -8.24 0.67 9.13
CA SER A 184 -8.70 1.92 8.53
C SER A 184 -10.12 2.31 8.93
N PHE A 185 -10.98 1.34 9.25
CA PHE A 185 -12.33 1.59 9.78
C PHE A 185 -12.34 1.83 11.28
N GLN A 186 -11.41 1.23 12.03
CA GLN A 186 -11.23 1.49 13.46
C GLN A 186 -10.49 2.80 13.75
N LEU A 187 -9.90 3.44 12.74
CA LEU A 187 -9.27 4.75 12.90
C LEU A 187 -10.35 5.78 13.25
N GLU A 188 -10.41 6.13 14.54
CA GLU A 188 -11.32 7.14 15.06
C GLU A 188 -11.02 8.48 14.40
N GLU A 189 -12.06 9.12 13.88
CA GLU A 189 -11.91 10.39 13.19
C GLU A 189 -11.51 11.45 14.21
N PHE A 190 -10.34 12.06 14.01
CA PHE A 190 -9.84 13.09 14.92
C PHE A 190 -10.78 14.30 14.84
N ASP A 191 -11.59 14.49 15.89
CA ASP A 191 -12.44 15.66 16.05
C ASP A 191 -11.63 16.81 16.66
N PRO A 192 -11.28 17.85 15.88
CA PRO A 192 -10.52 18.99 16.38
C PRO A 192 -11.25 19.74 17.50
N ASN A 193 -12.59 19.68 17.55
CA ASN A 193 -13.38 20.36 18.59
C ASN A 193 -13.30 19.63 19.94
N ALA A 194 -13.24 18.30 19.92
CA ALA A 194 -13.04 17.50 21.12
C ALA A 194 -11.64 17.73 21.72
N ALA A 195 -10.61 17.75 20.86
CA ALA A 195 -9.23 18.03 21.27
C ALA A 195 -9.08 19.45 21.85
N GLU A 196 -9.75 20.45 21.27
CA GLU A 196 -9.73 21.82 21.82
C GLU A 196 -10.43 21.91 23.19
N LYS A 197 -11.56 21.21 23.36
CA LYS A 197 -12.26 21.14 24.65
C LYS A 197 -11.41 20.47 25.73
N GLU A 198 -10.73 19.37 25.42
CA GLU A 198 -9.81 18.71 26.36
C GLU A 198 -8.61 19.58 26.71
N ALA A 199 -8.02 20.26 25.72
CA ALA A 199 -6.90 21.18 25.94
C ALA A 199 -7.30 22.36 26.84
N LYS A 200 -8.51 22.91 26.66
CA LYS A 200 -9.07 23.95 27.55
C LYS A 200 -9.28 23.40 28.96
N ARG A 201 -9.92 22.24 29.11
CA ARG A 201 -10.17 21.59 30.42
C ARG A 201 -8.87 21.26 31.17
N SER A 202 -7.83 20.83 30.46
CA SER A 202 -6.52 20.52 31.04
C SER A 202 -5.78 21.78 31.53
N LYS A 203 -5.90 22.89 30.80
CA LYS A 203 -5.38 24.20 31.24
C LYS A 203 -6.15 24.73 32.45
N GLU A 204 -7.47 24.58 32.46
CA GLU A 204 -8.34 25.00 33.56
C GLU A 204 -8.03 24.22 34.85
N ASN A 205 -7.92 22.88 34.77
CA ASN A 205 -7.49 22.05 35.91
C ASN A 205 -6.10 22.41 36.44
N LYS A 206 -5.13 22.71 35.55
CA LYS A 206 -3.79 23.14 35.97
C LYS A 206 -3.82 24.49 36.68
N ASN A 207 -4.61 25.44 36.19
CA ASN A 207 -4.79 26.73 36.86
C ASN A 207 -5.48 26.58 38.21
N SER A 208 -6.54 25.77 38.32
CA SER A 208 -7.21 25.50 39.59
C SER A 208 -6.30 24.82 40.62
N ALA A 209 -5.46 23.87 40.19
CA ALA A 209 -4.47 23.23 41.06
C ALA A 209 -3.35 24.19 41.52
N SER A 210 -2.97 25.15 40.68
CA SER A 210 -1.97 26.17 41.03
C SER A 210 -2.49 27.28 41.94
N VAL A 211 -3.81 27.54 41.96
CA VAL A 211 -4.45 28.55 42.83
C VAL A 211 -4.80 27.96 44.20
N ALA A 212 -4.92 26.64 44.31
CA ALA A 212 -5.21 25.93 45.55
C ALA A 212 -3.95 25.54 46.36
N ALA A 213 -2.74 25.80 45.83
CA ALA A 213 -1.45 25.55 46.46
C ALA A 213 -0.83 26.87 46.96
#